data_AF-A0A8J5YQV1-F1
#
_entry.id   AF-A0A8J5YQV1-F1
#
_cell.length_a   1.000
_cell.length_b   1.000
_cell.length_c   1.000
_cell.angle_alpha   90.00
_cell.angle_beta   90.00
_cell.angle_gamma   90.00
#
_symmetry.space_group_name_H-M   'P 1'
#
loop_
_entity.id
_entity.type
_entity.pdbx_description
1 polymer ?
#
loop_
_entity_poly.entity_id
_entity_poly.type
_entity_poly.pdbx_seq_one_letter_code
_entity_poly.pdbx_strand_id
1 'polypeptide(L)'
;MCSVIMASGSEYFNRCGPKYLTNIDWNNAHHRRSVSASLVEGVYMLEEDRQARRGVSQCVAPPWWEFFNFKVVNSLVDDNDKSIFGAIFEYKPSAYSYHRSMDRSPRYVIAFRGTLIKLESFARDLKLDIDIIRNGLHHTGRFRTAIKAVLDLVSVVGSSKVWLTGHSLGAAMAMLAGKNMAKRGNFLEAFLFNPPYVSPPIERIKNKKVRHGLRFAGTLIKAGIAFAAAVSDNHNNSNGIQDSSFAAISGWIPCLFVNHLDPICSEYIGYFKHRKKLEDIGAGGLARLTSQHSLGNMAMSAVGIKGIDTSEPLHLLPSANLTVNLYPCQDMISAHELHQWWRPDLNLNCSVYKYK
;
A
#
# COMPACT_ATOMS: atom_id res chain seq x y z
N MET A 1 8.14 -6.94 -16.32
CA MET A 1 8.19 -5.93 -17.41
C MET A 1 8.41 -6.66 -18.74
N CYS A 2 7.42 -6.70 -19.63
CA CYS A 2 7.60 -7.25 -20.98
C CYS A 2 8.62 -6.41 -21.77
N SER A 3 9.56 -7.08 -22.45
CA SER A 3 10.59 -6.45 -23.28
C SER A 3 10.01 -5.46 -24.29
N VAL A 4 10.50 -4.22 -24.24
CA VAL A 4 10.07 -3.10 -25.08
C VAL A 4 10.68 -3.26 -26.47
N ILE A 5 9.96 -3.89 -27.39
CA ILE A 5 10.19 -3.73 -28.84
C ILE A 5 9.16 -2.70 -29.31
N MET A 6 9.63 -1.49 -29.60
CA MET A 6 8.99 -0.38 -30.36
C MET A 6 7.46 -0.42 -30.57
N ALA A 7 6.68 -0.61 -29.51
CA ALA A 7 5.24 -0.55 -29.57
C ALA A 7 4.79 0.90 -29.31
N SER A 8 3.81 1.39 -30.08
CA SER A 8 3.15 2.66 -29.74
C SER A 8 2.51 2.58 -28.34
N GLY A 9 2.27 3.70 -27.67
CA GLY A 9 1.64 3.71 -26.35
C GLY A 9 0.32 2.93 -26.28
N SER A 10 -0.51 3.10 -27.31
CA SER A 10 -1.75 2.35 -27.47
C SER A 10 -1.50 0.85 -27.63
N GLU A 11 -0.49 0.46 -28.40
CA GLU A 11 -0.13 -0.95 -28.58
C GLU A 11 0.38 -1.58 -27.29
N TYR A 12 1.17 -0.86 -26.49
CA TYR A 12 1.61 -1.34 -25.18
C TYR A 12 0.43 -1.57 -24.22
N PHE A 13 -0.47 -0.58 -24.11
CA PHE A 13 -1.70 -0.73 -23.32
C PHE A 13 -2.61 -1.85 -23.87
N ASN A 14 -2.71 -2.02 -25.18
CA ASN A 14 -3.51 -3.07 -25.80
C ASN A 14 -2.98 -4.48 -25.54
N ARG A 15 -1.68 -4.61 -25.27
CA ARG A 15 -1.01 -5.86 -24.90
C ARG A 15 -1.12 -6.15 -23.40
N CYS A 16 -0.87 -5.13 -22.56
CA CYS A 16 -0.64 -5.33 -21.12
C CYS A 16 -1.75 -4.76 -20.21
N GLY A 17 -2.55 -3.83 -20.71
CA GLY A 17 -3.55 -3.10 -19.95
C GLY A 17 -4.91 -3.82 -19.83
N PRO A 18 -5.78 -3.41 -18.88
CA PRO A 18 -7.09 -4.01 -18.66
C PRO A 18 -8.16 -3.60 -19.68
N LYS A 19 -7.89 -3.82 -20.97
CA LYS A 19 -8.79 -3.44 -22.09
C LYS A 19 -10.16 -4.10 -22.07
N TYR A 20 -10.30 -5.23 -21.36
CA TYR A 20 -11.59 -5.91 -21.21
C TYR A 20 -12.59 -5.10 -20.35
N LEU A 21 -12.13 -4.08 -19.62
CA LEU A 21 -12.95 -3.19 -18.82
C LEU A 21 -13.42 -1.95 -19.60
N THR A 22 -14.13 -2.18 -20.71
CA THR A 22 -14.69 -1.10 -21.55
C THR A 22 -15.76 -0.26 -20.85
N ASN A 23 -16.35 -0.81 -19.77
CA ASN A 23 -17.45 -0.23 -19.04
C ASN A 23 -17.20 -0.36 -17.53
N ILE A 24 -16.98 0.77 -16.85
CA ILE A 24 -16.69 0.77 -15.42
C ILE A 24 -17.97 0.76 -14.60
N ASP A 25 -18.06 -0.20 -13.69
CA ASP A 25 -19.02 -0.25 -12.60
C ASP A 25 -18.27 0.10 -11.31
N TRP A 26 -18.53 1.29 -10.77
CA TRP A 26 -17.88 1.78 -9.56
C TRP A 26 -18.33 1.04 -8.29
N ASN A 27 -19.41 0.25 -8.34
CA ASN A 27 -19.79 -0.64 -7.25
C ASN A 27 -19.02 -1.97 -7.29
N ASN A 28 -18.47 -2.34 -8.45
CA ASN A 28 -17.72 -3.57 -8.63
C ASN A 28 -16.28 -3.45 -8.09
N ALA A 29 -15.96 -4.21 -7.05
CA ALA A 29 -14.62 -4.22 -6.44
C ALA A 29 -13.50 -4.63 -7.41
N HIS A 30 -13.77 -5.54 -8.36
CA HIS A 30 -12.81 -5.89 -9.40
C HIS A 30 -12.51 -4.68 -10.30
N HIS A 31 -13.54 -3.95 -10.76
CA HIS A 31 -13.35 -2.79 -11.63
C HIS A 31 -12.55 -1.69 -10.91
N ARG A 32 -12.92 -1.37 -9.67
CA ARG A 32 -12.19 -0.39 -8.86
C ARG A 32 -10.72 -0.77 -8.65
N ARG A 33 -10.45 -2.04 -8.35
CA ARG A 33 -9.08 -2.57 -8.22
C ARG A 33 -8.30 -2.41 -9.53
N SER A 34 -8.85 -2.90 -10.65
CA SER A 34 -8.17 -2.87 -11.94
C SER A 34 -7.90 -1.44 -12.42
N VAL A 35 -8.85 -0.52 -12.28
CA VAL A 35 -8.64 0.90 -12.61
C VAL A 35 -7.56 1.51 -11.73
N SER A 36 -7.62 1.28 -10.41
CA SER A 36 -6.63 1.82 -9.46
C SER A 36 -5.22 1.32 -9.73
N ALA A 37 -5.06 0.06 -10.15
CA ALA A 37 -3.78 -0.50 -10.56
C ALA A 37 -3.33 0.06 -11.92
N SER A 38 -4.24 0.22 -12.90
CA SER A 38 -3.93 0.85 -14.20
C SER A 38 -3.40 2.28 -14.04
N LEU A 39 -4.00 3.07 -13.14
CA LEU A 39 -3.53 4.43 -12.86
C LEU A 39 -2.12 4.46 -12.25
N VAL A 40 -1.77 3.48 -11.41
CA VAL A 40 -0.40 3.36 -10.87
C VAL A 40 0.59 2.99 -11.98
N GLU A 41 0.21 2.08 -12.90
CA GLU A 41 1.03 1.76 -14.06
C GLU A 41 1.20 2.98 -14.99
N GLY A 42 0.17 3.82 -15.13
CA GLY A 42 0.27 5.11 -15.79
C GLY A 42 1.36 6.02 -15.21
N VAL A 43 1.58 6.00 -13.88
CA VAL A 43 2.68 6.73 -13.23
C VAL A 43 4.04 6.11 -13.55
N TYR A 44 4.13 4.78 -13.62
CA TYR A 44 5.35 4.10 -14.09
C TYR A 44 5.72 4.54 -15.51
N MET A 45 4.74 4.53 -16.41
CA MET A 45 4.93 4.92 -17.81
C MET A 45 5.22 6.41 -17.97
N LEU A 46 4.63 7.28 -17.15
CA LEU A 46 4.93 8.73 -17.15
C LEU A 46 6.40 8.99 -16.87
N GLU A 47 6.96 8.27 -15.91
CA GLU A 47 8.37 8.38 -15.58
C GLU A 47 9.27 7.74 -16.65
N GLU A 48 8.84 6.64 -17.28
CA GLU A 48 9.55 6.05 -18.42
C GLU A 48 9.59 7.02 -19.62
N ASP A 49 8.47 7.66 -19.95
CA ASP A 49 8.37 8.69 -20.99
C ASP A 49 9.34 9.85 -20.70
N ARG A 50 9.44 10.28 -19.43
CA ARG A 50 10.40 11.30 -19.00
C ARG A 50 11.85 10.85 -19.19
N GLN A 51 12.20 9.64 -18.76
CA GLN A 51 13.56 9.10 -18.88
C GLN A 51 13.99 8.93 -20.34
N ALA A 52 13.07 8.47 -21.19
CA ALA A 52 13.29 8.32 -22.62
C ALA A 52 13.14 9.62 -23.41
N ARG A 53 12.79 10.74 -22.76
CA ARG A 53 12.54 12.06 -23.37
C ARG A 53 11.55 11.99 -24.54
N ARG A 54 10.51 11.17 -24.40
CA ARG A 54 9.51 10.98 -25.47
C ARG A 54 8.72 12.28 -25.67
N GLY A 55 8.54 12.67 -26.93
CA GLY A 55 7.64 13.76 -27.29
C GLY A 55 6.17 13.35 -27.17
N VAL A 56 5.24 14.32 -27.23
CA VAL A 56 3.79 14.10 -27.03
C VAL A 56 3.22 12.99 -27.90
N SER A 57 3.65 12.88 -29.16
CA SER A 57 3.18 11.84 -30.09
C SER A 57 3.76 10.45 -29.84
N GLN A 58 4.76 10.32 -28.97
CA GLN A 58 5.49 9.09 -28.67
C GLN A 58 5.26 8.61 -27.23
N CYS A 59 4.53 9.36 -26.41
CA CYS A 59 4.25 9.00 -25.02
C CYS A 59 3.46 7.69 -24.93
N VAL A 60 3.89 6.80 -24.04
CA VAL A 60 3.23 5.51 -23.81
C VAL A 60 2.32 5.51 -22.59
N ALA A 61 2.44 6.53 -21.74
CA ALA A 61 1.68 6.65 -20.52
C ALA A 61 0.18 6.96 -20.71
N PRO A 62 -0.26 7.86 -21.62
CA PRO A 62 -1.64 8.34 -21.68
C PRO A 62 -2.76 7.28 -21.71
N PRO A 63 -2.62 6.20 -22.50
CA PRO A 63 -3.64 5.16 -22.56
C PRO A 63 -4.00 4.52 -21.21
N TRP A 64 -3.08 4.50 -20.23
CA TRP A 64 -3.29 3.89 -18.91
C TRP A 64 -4.34 4.59 -18.04
N TRP A 65 -4.63 5.86 -18.32
CA TRP A 65 -5.67 6.64 -17.62
C TRP A 65 -6.77 7.13 -18.57
N GLU A 66 -6.46 7.46 -19.82
CA GLU A 66 -7.45 7.97 -20.78
C GLU A 66 -8.52 6.93 -21.11
N PHE A 67 -8.13 5.65 -21.19
CA PHE A 67 -9.06 4.54 -21.42
C PHE A 67 -10.17 4.49 -20.34
N PHE A 68 -9.85 4.97 -19.12
CA PHE A 68 -10.78 5.02 -18.00
C PHE A 68 -11.41 6.41 -17.80
N ASN A 69 -11.30 7.30 -18.78
CA ASN A 69 -11.79 8.68 -18.74
C ASN A 69 -11.18 9.53 -17.62
N PHE A 70 -9.90 9.34 -17.34
CA PHE A 70 -9.13 10.22 -16.46
C PHE A 70 -8.25 11.16 -17.28
N LYS A 71 -7.76 12.22 -16.62
CA LYS A 71 -6.63 13.02 -17.11
C LYS A 71 -5.66 13.30 -15.96
N VAL A 72 -4.38 13.47 -16.27
CA VAL A 72 -3.40 13.95 -15.30
C VAL A 72 -3.61 15.45 -15.10
N VAL A 73 -3.79 15.88 -13.84
CA VAL A 73 -3.87 17.32 -13.48
C VAL A 73 -2.61 17.83 -12.80
N ASN A 74 -1.84 16.94 -12.17
CA ASN A 74 -0.57 17.29 -11.58
C ASN A 74 0.34 16.05 -11.49
N SER A 75 1.63 16.24 -11.74
CA SER A 75 2.65 15.22 -11.51
C SER A 75 3.40 15.52 -10.22
N LEU A 76 3.65 14.50 -9.40
CA LEU A 76 4.44 14.62 -8.17
C LEU A 76 5.88 14.26 -8.49
N VAL A 77 6.76 15.26 -8.42
CA VAL A 77 8.15 15.17 -8.83
C VAL A 77 9.05 15.25 -7.60
N ASP A 78 10.07 14.41 -7.55
CA ASP A 78 11.10 14.44 -6.52
C ASP A 78 12.06 15.61 -6.75
N ASP A 79 12.30 16.42 -5.73
CA ASP A 79 13.15 17.60 -5.87
C ASP A 79 14.63 17.28 -6.12
N ASN A 80 15.10 16.10 -5.70
CA ASN A 80 16.51 15.73 -5.77
C ASN A 80 16.86 15.15 -7.14
N ASP A 81 16.12 14.12 -7.59
CA ASP A 81 16.45 13.41 -8.85
C ASP A 81 15.50 13.75 -10.02
N LYS A 82 14.53 14.63 -9.78
CA LYS A 82 13.51 15.06 -10.75
C LYS A 82 12.68 13.90 -11.32
N SER A 83 12.66 12.75 -10.65
CA SER A 83 11.81 11.63 -11.04
C SER A 83 10.36 11.90 -10.67
N ILE A 84 9.44 11.52 -11.55
CA ILE A 84 8.02 11.49 -11.28
C ILE A 84 7.76 10.25 -10.42
N PHE A 85 7.25 10.42 -9.21
CA PHE A 85 6.96 9.31 -8.29
C PHE A 85 5.46 9.14 -8.02
N GLY A 86 4.65 10.12 -8.41
CA GLY A 86 3.20 10.06 -8.31
C GLY A 86 2.51 10.99 -9.30
N ALA A 87 1.20 10.87 -9.40
CA ALA A 87 0.36 11.78 -10.18
C ALA A 87 -1.03 11.92 -9.54
N ILE A 88 -1.66 13.07 -9.77
CA ILE A 88 -3.06 13.33 -9.44
C ILE A 88 -3.86 13.24 -10.73
N PHE A 89 -4.82 12.34 -10.75
CA PHE A 89 -5.76 12.14 -11.85
C PHE A 89 -7.11 12.75 -11.51
N GLU A 90 -7.74 13.44 -12.47
CA GLU A 90 -9.14 13.89 -12.37
C GLU A 90 -10.01 13.02 -13.27
N TYR A 91 -11.11 12.49 -12.72
CA TYR A 91 -12.10 11.74 -13.48
C TYR A 91 -12.99 12.69 -14.30
N LYS A 92 -13.10 12.43 -15.60
CA LYS A 92 -13.90 13.18 -16.58
C LYS A 92 -14.84 12.23 -17.32
N PRO A 93 -15.92 11.74 -16.68
CA PRO A 93 -16.84 10.81 -17.32
C PRO A 93 -17.42 11.41 -18.60
N SER A 94 -17.55 10.59 -19.64
CA SER A 94 -18.28 10.97 -20.85
C SER A 94 -19.77 11.22 -20.53
N ALA A 95 -20.46 12.03 -21.33
CA ALA A 95 -21.89 12.31 -21.16
C ALA A 95 -22.75 11.02 -21.02
N TYR A 96 -22.40 9.95 -21.75
CA TYR A 96 -23.06 8.64 -21.66
C TYR A 96 -22.85 7.90 -20.34
N SER A 97 -21.77 8.22 -19.60
CA SER A 97 -21.45 7.58 -18.32
C SER A 97 -22.24 8.18 -17.15
N TYR A 98 -22.84 9.36 -17.32
CA TYR A 98 -23.65 10.04 -16.29
C TYR A 98 -24.96 9.31 -15.94
N HIS A 99 -25.48 8.47 -16.85
CA HIS A 99 -26.71 7.71 -16.61
C HIS A 99 -26.52 6.43 -15.79
N ARG A 100 -25.28 6.09 -15.43
CA ARG A 100 -24.96 4.97 -14.51
C ARG A 100 -24.70 5.49 -13.10
N SER A 101 -24.84 4.62 -12.10
CA SER A 101 -24.60 4.96 -10.70
C SER A 101 -23.19 5.53 -10.51
N MET A 102 -23.08 6.85 -10.40
CA MET A 102 -21.86 7.56 -9.99
C MET A 102 -21.56 7.35 -8.51
N ASP A 103 -22.44 6.63 -7.80
CA ASP A 103 -22.24 6.22 -6.42
C ASP A 103 -20.88 5.50 -6.30
N ARG A 104 -20.04 5.98 -5.39
CA ARG A 104 -18.64 5.57 -5.18
C ARG A 104 -17.63 5.90 -6.27
N SER A 105 -17.94 6.64 -7.33
CA SER A 105 -16.90 7.08 -8.28
C SER A 105 -15.97 8.13 -7.65
N PRO A 106 -14.64 8.07 -7.90
CA PRO A 106 -13.75 9.13 -7.46
C PRO A 106 -13.89 10.37 -8.35
N ARG A 107 -13.74 11.57 -7.77
CA ARG A 107 -13.43 12.76 -8.58
C ARG A 107 -11.94 12.84 -8.86
N TYR A 108 -11.13 12.49 -7.87
CA TYR A 108 -9.68 12.48 -7.97
C TYR A 108 -9.08 11.18 -7.46
N VAL A 109 -7.99 10.75 -8.09
CA VAL A 109 -7.17 9.63 -7.63
C VAL A 109 -5.73 10.12 -7.54
N ILE A 110 -5.09 9.95 -6.37
CA ILE A 110 -3.66 10.17 -6.20
C ILE A 110 -2.97 8.82 -6.27
N ALA A 111 -2.16 8.61 -7.29
CA ALA A 111 -1.44 7.37 -7.52
C ALA A 111 0.06 7.54 -7.28
N PHE A 112 0.69 6.54 -6.66
CA PHE A 112 2.12 6.52 -6.39
C PHE A 112 2.74 5.24 -6.96
N ARG A 113 3.78 5.38 -7.78
CA ARG A 113 4.55 4.23 -8.27
C ARG A 113 5.52 3.73 -7.21
N GLY A 114 5.91 2.47 -7.33
CA GLY A 114 7.06 1.94 -6.62
C GLY A 114 8.37 2.28 -7.35
N THR A 115 9.42 1.61 -6.94
CA THR A 115 10.77 1.78 -7.50
C THR A 115 10.81 1.26 -8.93
N LEU A 116 11.40 2.04 -9.85
CA LEU A 116 11.70 1.59 -11.20
C LEU A 116 12.93 0.73 -11.11
N ILE A 117 12.83 -0.57 -11.39
CA ILE A 117 13.99 -1.41 -11.27
C ILE A 117 14.15 -2.31 -12.49
N LYS A 118 15.39 -2.41 -12.98
CA LYS A 118 15.81 -3.43 -13.95
C LYS A 118 15.87 -4.76 -13.21
N LEU A 119 15.38 -5.85 -13.82
CA LEU A 119 15.26 -7.18 -13.19
C LEU A 119 16.48 -7.60 -12.34
N GLU A 120 17.70 -7.26 -12.77
CA GLU A 120 18.95 -7.60 -12.09
C GLU A 120 19.20 -6.87 -10.75
N SER A 121 18.71 -5.63 -10.58
CA SER A 121 18.91 -4.85 -9.35
C SER A 121 17.70 -4.83 -8.42
N PHE A 122 16.60 -5.49 -8.82
CA PHE A 122 15.30 -5.46 -8.14
C PHE A 122 15.41 -5.71 -6.62
N ALA A 123 16.06 -6.81 -6.23
CA ALA A 123 16.16 -7.19 -4.84
C ALA A 123 17.02 -6.23 -4.01
N ARG A 124 18.06 -5.62 -4.59
CA ARG A 124 18.96 -4.71 -3.90
C ARG A 124 18.30 -3.36 -3.66
N ASP A 125 17.72 -2.78 -4.72
CA ASP A 125 17.14 -1.44 -4.65
C ASP A 125 15.91 -1.47 -3.72
N LEU A 126 15.11 -2.52 -3.80
CA LEU A 126 14.00 -2.72 -2.87
C LEU A 126 14.46 -2.95 -1.43
N LYS A 127 15.58 -3.65 -1.21
CA LYS A 127 16.13 -3.80 0.14
C LYS A 127 16.53 -2.43 0.72
N LEU A 128 17.20 -1.59 -0.07
CA LEU A 128 17.54 -0.23 0.34
C LEU A 128 16.29 0.60 0.66
N ASP A 129 15.24 0.49 -0.16
CA ASP A 129 13.97 1.16 0.11
C ASP A 129 13.30 0.66 1.40
N ILE A 130 13.35 -0.65 1.68
CA ILE A 130 12.85 -1.23 2.94
C ILE A 130 13.68 -0.74 4.14
N ASP A 131 14.99 -0.61 4.00
CA ASP A 131 15.86 -0.06 5.05
C ASP A 131 15.53 1.41 5.32
N ILE A 132 15.24 2.21 4.28
CA ILE A 132 14.72 3.58 4.42
C ILE A 132 13.35 3.57 5.13
N ILE A 133 12.47 2.63 4.78
CA ILE A 133 11.18 2.46 5.46
C ILE A 133 11.36 2.21 6.96
N ARG A 134 12.32 1.35 7.30
CA ARG A 134 12.63 0.97 8.68
C ARG A 134 13.21 2.14 9.50
N ASN A 135 14.03 2.98 8.86
CA ASN A 135 14.75 4.08 9.52
C ASN A 135 13.94 5.40 9.59
N GLY A 136 12.69 5.43 9.11
CA GLY A 136 11.75 6.53 9.31
C GLY A 136 11.44 7.29 8.03
N LEU A 137 10.31 6.95 7.41
CA LEU A 137 9.87 7.46 6.11
C LEU A 137 9.53 8.94 6.03
N HIS A 138 8.99 9.49 7.11
CA HIS A 138 8.47 10.86 7.15
C HIS A 138 9.55 11.92 6.98
N HIS A 139 10.84 11.53 7.09
CA HIS A 139 11.99 12.40 6.85
C HIS A 139 12.38 12.51 5.37
N THR A 140 11.85 11.63 4.49
CA THR A 140 12.20 11.66 3.07
C THR A 140 11.34 12.65 2.28
N GLY A 141 11.93 13.30 1.27
CA GLY A 141 11.27 14.30 0.44
C GLY A 141 9.98 13.80 -0.22
N ARG A 142 10.00 12.61 -0.84
CA ARG A 142 8.84 12.01 -1.53
C ARG A 142 7.64 11.80 -0.62
N PHE A 143 7.86 11.24 0.57
CA PHE A 143 6.77 10.98 1.51
C PHE A 143 6.16 12.27 2.04
N ARG A 144 6.98 13.29 2.32
CA ARG A 144 6.49 14.62 2.71
C ARG A 144 5.67 15.26 1.61
N THR A 145 6.15 15.23 0.36
CA THR A 145 5.42 15.74 -0.81
C THR A 145 4.13 14.98 -1.05
N ALA A 146 4.13 13.65 -0.90
CA ALA A 146 2.93 12.81 -1.00
C ALA A 146 1.87 13.20 0.04
N ILE A 147 2.25 13.29 1.32
CA ILE A 147 1.35 13.70 2.40
C ILE A 147 0.78 15.10 2.14
N LYS A 148 1.64 16.05 1.75
CA LYS A 148 1.23 17.42 1.45
C LYS A 148 0.22 17.46 0.30
N ALA A 149 0.51 16.78 -0.81
CA ALA A 149 -0.38 16.72 -1.96
C ALA A 149 -1.78 16.17 -1.60
N VAL A 150 -1.83 15.15 -0.74
CA VAL A 150 -3.08 14.55 -0.26
C VAL A 150 -3.85 15.52 0.65
N LEU A 151 -3.17 16.15 1.60
CA LEU A 151 -3.77 17.14 2.49
C LEU A 151 -4.34 18.34 1.71
N ASP A 152 -3.55 18.90 0.81
CA ASP A 152 -3.92 20.06 -0.01
C ASP A 152 -5.15 19.72 -0.85
N LEU A 153 -5.15 18.58 -1.57
CA LEU A 153 -6.28 18.21 -2.40
C LEU A 153 -7.55 17.97 -1.58
N VAL A 154 -7.45 17.19 -0.49
CA VAL A 154 -8.61 16.90 0.36
C VAL A 154 -9.19 18.17 0.98
N SER A 155 -8.34 19.13 1.35
CA SER A 155 -8.80 20.42 1.90
C SER A 155 -9.69 21.21 0.93
N VAL A 156 -9.47 21.03 -0.38
CA VAL A 156 -10.21 21.76 -1.43
C VAL A 156 -11.47 21.02 -1.86
N VAL A 157 -11.42 19.69 -2.00
CA VAL A 157 -12.51 18.94 -2.66
C VAL A 157 -13.35 18.07 -1.72
N GLY A 158 -12.87 17.85 -0.50
CA GLY A 158 -13.44 16.93 0.49
C GLY A 158 -12.93 15.49 0.34
N SER A 159 -12.87 14.76 1.44
CA SER A 159 -12.28 13.42 1.51
C SER A 159 -13.04 12.35 0.74
N SER A 160 -14.37 12.41 0.69
CA SER A 160 -15.21 11.43 -0.01
C SER A 160 -15.00 11.36 -1.53
N LYS A 161 -14.33 12.35 -2.11
CA LYS A 161 -14.09 12.45 -3.56
C LYS A 161 -12.68 12.04 -4.00
N VAL A 162 -11.81 11.71 -3.04
CA VAL A 162 -10.39 11.44 -3.27
C VAL A 162 -10.07 9.99 -2.93
N TRP A 163 -9.43 9.29 -3.87
CA TRP A 163 -8.86 7.97 -3.64
C TRP A 163 -7.34 8.02 -3.57
N LEU A 164 -6.76 7.10 -2.81
CA LEU A 164 -5.33 6.83 -2.79
C LEU A 164 -5.05 5.48 -3.45
N THR A 165 -4.01 5.41 -4.27
CA THR A 165 -3.54 4.13 -4.81
C THR A 165 -2.03 4.11 -4.90
N GLY A 166 -1.44 2.93 -4.76
CA GLY A 166 -0.01 2.80 -4.96
C GLY A 166 0.45 1.36 -5.00
N HIS A 167 1.65 1.15 -5.56
CA HIS A 167 2.30 -0.15 -5.67
C HIS A 167 3.64 -0.16 -4.95
N SER A 168 3.96 -1.24 -4.23
CA SER A 168 5.27 -1.43 -3.57
C SER A 168 5.62 -0.23 -2.66
N LEU A 169 6.74 0.46 -2.88
CA LEU A 169 7.07 1.70 -2.16
C LEU A 169 6.01 2.80 -2.33
N GLY A 170 5.33 2.88 -3.48
CA GLY A 170 4.20 3.77 -3.70
C GLY A 170 2.98 3.41 -2.84
N ALA A 171 2.74 2.12 -2.60
CA ALA A 171 1.70 1.68 -1.66
C ALA A 171 2.06 2.08 -0.22
N ALA A 172 3.34 2.03 0.15
CA ALA A 172 3.83 2.55 1.42
C ALA A 172 3.59 4.07 1.57
N MET A 173 3.84 4.85 0.52
CA MET A 173 3.53 6.30 0.49
C MET A 173 2.02 6.56 0.64
N ALA A 174 1.19 5.87 -0.14
CA ALA A 174 -0.27 5.95 -0.06
C ALA A 174 -0.78 5.56 1.35
N MET A 175 -0.19 4.52 1.93
CA MET A 175 -0.54 4.05 3.27
C MET A 175 -0.21 5.10 4.34
N LEU A 176 0.97 5.73 4.28
CA LEU A 176 1.35 6.76 5.24
C LEU A 176 0.45 7.99 5.15
N ALA A 177 0.13 8.42 3.93
CA ALA A 177 -0.80 9.52 3.70
C ALA A 177 -2.21 9.18 4.19
N GLY A 178 -2.71 7.98 3.90
CA GLY A 178 -4.00 7.49 4.36
C GLY A 178 -4.10 7.44 5.89
N LYS A 179 -3.06 6.94 6.58
CA LYS A 179 -2.98 6.98 8.05
C LYS A 179 -3.04 8.42 8.59
N ASN A 180 -2.30 9.35 7.97
CA ASN A 180 -2.33 10.76 8.36
C ASN A 180 -3.74 11.37 8.22
N MET A 181 -4.46 11.03 7.15
CA MET A 181 -5.84 11.47 6.96
C MET A 181 -6.80 10.82 7.96
N ALA A 182 -6.66 9.52 8.22
CA ALA A 182 -7.49 8.79 9.16
C ALA A 182 -7.36 9.34 10.59
N LYS A 183 -6.15 9.70 11.03
CA LYS A 183 -5.92 10.38 12.33
C LYS A 183 -6.63 11.73 12.44
N ARG A 184 -6.94 12.37 11.30
CA ARG A 184 -7.71 13.62 11.19
C ARG A 184 -9.19 13.37 10.93
N GLY A 185 -9.68 12.14 11.18
CA GLY A 185 -11.08 11.75 10.98
C GLY A 185 -11.50 11.59 9.51
N ASN A 186 -10.56 11.54 8.57
CA ASN A 186 -10.86 11.43 7.14
C ASN A 186 -10.44 10.05 6.60
N PHE A 187 -11.43 9.19 6.35
CA PHE A 187 -11.19 7.83 5.86
C PHE A 187 -11.28 7.77 4.34
N LEU A 188 -10.13 7.95 3.67
CA LEU A 188 -10.05 7.87 2.21
C LEU A 188 -10.16 6.41 1.73
N GLU A 189 -10.84 6.19 0.61
CA GLU A 189 -10.74 4.92 -0.10
C GLU A 189 -9.28 4.75 -0.58
N ALA A 190 -8.69 3.59 -0.30
CA ALA A 190 -7.29 3.35 -0.59
C ALA A 190 -7.07 1.95 -1.18
N PHE A 191 -6.26 1.87 -2.23
CA PHE A 191 -5.90 0.64 -2.95
C PHE A 191 -4.39 0.43 -2.86
N LEU A 192 -3.96 -0.49 -2.00
CA LEU A 192 -2.56 -0.68 -1.63
C LEU A 192 -2.06 -2.00 -2.23
N PHE A 193 -1.27 -1.93 -3.30
CA PHE A 193 -0.78 -3.09 -4.04
C PHE A 193 0.61 -3.50 -3.58
N ASN A 194 0.74 -4.72 -3.06
CA ASN A 194 1.99 -5.33 -2.62
C ASN A 194 2.87 -4.40 -1.75
N PRO A 195 2.33 -3.67 -0.74
CA PRO A 195 3.16 -2.84 0.11
C PRO A 195 4.20 -3.69 0.86
N PRO A 196 5.39 -3.16 1.15
CA PRO A 196 6.38 -3.86 1.96
C PRO A 196 5.89 -4.07 3.39
N TYR A 197 6.17 -5.25 3.94
CA TYR A 197 5.98 -5.59 5.34
C TYR A 197 7.35 -5.74 6.01
N VAL A 198 7.70 -4.80 6.88
CA VAL A 198 9.05 -4.71 7.46
C VAL A 198 9.14 -5.57 8.73
N SER A 199 9.19 -6.89 8.55
CA SER A 199 9.45 -7.86 9.62
C SER A 199 10.17 -9.12 9.11
N PRO A 200 10.68 -9.98 10.00
CA PRO A 200 11.16 -11.31 9.61
C PRO A 200 10.08 -12.09 8.84
N PRO A 201 10.44 -12.83 7.77
CA PRO A 201 9.49 -13.46 6.86
C PRO A 201 8.96 -14.81 7.39
N ILE A 202 8.16 -14.78 8.47
CA ILE A 202 7.59 -15.94 9.15
C ILE A 202 6.59 -16.73 8.27
N GLU A 203 5.84 -16.06 7.40
CA GLU A 203 4.84 -16.63 6.49
C GLU A 203 5.45 -17.60 5.47
N ARG A 204 6.74 -17.43 5.13
CA ARG A 204 7.49 -18.30 4.22
C ARG A 204 7.80 -19.69 4.79
N ILE A 205 7.61 -19.88 6.10
CA ILE A 205 7.84 -21.18 6.74
C ILE A 205 6.75 -22.16 6.28
N LYS A 206 7.13 -23.15 5.45
CA LYS A 206 6.22 -24.16 4.87
C LYS A 206 5.42 -24.91 5.94
N ASN A 207 6.05 -25.21 7.07
CA ASN A 207 5.41 -25.93 8.16
C ASN A 207 4.47 -25.00 8.94
N LYS A 208 3.15 -25.20 8.76
CA LYS A 208 2.10 -24.43 9.44
C LYS A 208 2.22 -24.48 10.97
N LYS A 209 2.65 -25.60 11.57
CA LYS A 209 2.80 -25.71 13.04
C LYS A 209 3.95 -24.83 13.53
N VAL A 210 5.11 -24.89 12.87
CA VAL A 210 6.27 -24.05 13.18
C VAL A 210 5.95 -22.57 12.99
N ARG A 211 5.27 -22.22 11.88
CA ARG A 211 4.82 -20.86 11.61
C ARG A 211 3.92 -20.31 12.72
N HIS A 212 2.91 -21.08 13.14
CA HIS A 212 2.06 -20.68 14.27
C HIS A 212 2.87 -20.58 15.55
N GLY A 213 3.70 -21.58 15.87
CA GLY A 213 4.54 -21.58 17.07
C GLY A 213 5.42 -20.34 17.18
N LEU A 214 6.06 -19.94 16.08
CA LEU A 214 6.91 -18.75 16.04
C LEU A 214 6.11 -17.45 16.22
N ARG A 215 4.90 -17.34 15.64
CA ARG A 215 4.02 -16.19 15.84
C ARG A 215 3.52 -16.09 17.29
N PHE A 216 3.15 -17.21 17.90
CA PHE A 216 2.74 -17.25 19.31
C PHE A 216 3.90 -16.92 20.25
N ALA A 217 5.07 -17.52 20.05
CA ALA A 217 6.27 -17.20 20.81
C ALA A 217 6.63 -15.71 20.69
N GLY A 218 6.61 -15.16 19.47
CA GLY A 218 6.80 -13.73 19.24
C GLY A 218 5.77 -12.89 20.01
N THR A 219 4.49 -13.27 19.99
CA THR A 219 3.41 -12.57 20.72
C THR A 219 3.67 -12.53 22.22
N LEU A 220 4.08 -13.65 22.81
CA LEU A 220 4.40 -13.73 24.24
C LEU A 220 5.59 -12.84 24.61
N ILE A 221 6.63 -12.82 23.77
CA ILE A 221 7.78 -11.91 23.95
C ILE A 221 7.31 -10.45 23.90
N LYS A 222 6.52 -10.06 22.88
CA LYS A 222 5.98 -8.69 22.76
C LYS A 222 5.17 -8.29 24.01
N ALA A 223 4.33 -9.19 24.49
CA ALA A 223 3.48 -8.95 25.64
C ALA A 223 4.28 -8.82 26.93
N GLY A 224 5.30 -9.66 27.13
CA GLY A 224 6.22 -9.54 28.26
C GLY A 224 6.96 -8.21 28.26
N ILE A 225 7.44 -7.74 27.10
CA ILE A 225 8.10 -6.43 26.97
C ILE A 225 7.13 -5.28 27.25
N ALA A 226 5.94 -5.30 26.66
CA ALA A 226 4.92 -4.26 26.89
C ALA A 226 4.46 -4.21 28.36
N PHE A 227 4.30 -5.37 29.01
CA PHE A 227 4.00 -5.46 30.44
C PHE A 227 5.15 -4.90 31.29
N ALA A 228 6.40 -5.28 31.01
CA ALA A 228 7.56 -4.76 31.73
C ALA A 228 7.71 -3.24 31.57
N ALA A 229 7.44 -2.68 30.39
CA ALA A 229 7.41 -1.24 30.16
C ALA A 229 6.31 -0.56 30.99
N ALA A 230 5.10 -1.11 31.01
CA ALA A 230 3.99 -0.57 31.80
C ALA A 230 4.24 -0.62 33.32
N VAL A 231 4.96 -1.63 33.82
CA VAL A 231 5.32 -1.77 35.24
C VAL A 231 6.49 -0.85 35.63
N SER A 232 7.38 -0.52 34.69
CA SER A 232 8.53 0.35 34.90
C SER A 232 8.19 1.85 34.81
N ASP A 233 7.17 2.22 34.03
CA ASP A 233 6.78 3.61 33.75
C ASP A 233 5.81 4.22 34.80
N ASN A 234 6.19 4.24 36.08
CA ASN A 234 5.45 5.00 37.11
C ASN A 234 5.76 6.51 37.12
N HIS A 235 6.58 7.01 36.18
CA HIS A 235 6.80 8.44 35.93
C HIS A 235 7.20 8.67 34.45
N ASN A 236 6.22 8.65 33.54
CA ASN A 236 6.08 9.57 32.39
C ASN A 236 5.09 9.02 31.36
N ASN A 237 4.15 9.88 30.96
CA ASN A 237 2.94 9.56 30.22
C ASN A 237 3.20 9.41 28.70
N SER A 238 4.02 8.43 28.29
CA SER A 238 4.34 8.16 26.88
C SER A 238 3.68 6.91 26.28
N ASN A 239 3.11 6.02 27.10
CA ASN A 239 2.43 4.80 26.61
C ASN A 239 0.98 5.05 26.13
N GLY A 240 0.35 6.17 26.50
CA GLY A 240 -0.99 6.54 26.04
C GLY A 240 -1.05 7.01 24.57
N ILE A 241 0.07 7.42 23.96
CA ILE A 241 0.08 8.02 22.62
C ILE A 241 -0.03 6.96 21.52
N GLN A 242 0.60 5.79 21.65
CA GLN A 242 0.53 4.74 20.63
C GLN A 242 -0.80 3.98 20.63
N ASP A 243 -1.37 3.73 21.82
CA ASP A 243 -2.69 3.12 21.95
C ASP A 243 -3.77 4.04 21.33
N SER A 244 -3.60 5.37 21.46
CA SER A 244 -4.45 6.37 20.80
C SER A 244 -4.27 6.41 19.27
N SER A 245 -3.07 6.17 18.74
CA SER A 245 -2.80 6.24 17.29
C SER A 245 -3.42 5.09 16.51
N PHE A 246 -3.27 3.85 17.00
CA PHE A 246 -3.81 2.67 16.34
C PHE A 246 -5.34 2.61 16.43
N ALA A 247 -5.89 3.04 17.56
CA ALA A 247 -7.33 3.24 17.73
C ALA A 247 -7.85 4.39 16.84
N ALA A 248 -7.12 5.49 16.70
CA ALA A 248 -7.52 6.62 15.85
C ALA A 248 -7.66 6.25 14.37
N ILE A 249 -6.86 5.29 13.88
CA ILE A 249 -6.96 4.80 12.49
C ILE A 249 -7.80 3.52 12.34
N SER A 250 -8.44 3.04 13.42
CA SER A 250 -9.21 1.77 13.42
C SER A 250 -10.41 1.75 12.46
N GLY A 251 -11.05 2.90 12.28
CA GLY A 251 -12.17 3.09 11.35
C GLY A 251 -11.77 3.13 9.87
N TRP A 252 -10.48 3.30 9.57
CA TRP A 252 -9.99 3.30 8.19
C TRP A 252 -9.73 1.86 7.72
N ILE A 253 -10.40 1.45 6.64
CA ILE A 253 -10.35 0.08 6.09
C ILE A 253 -9.84 0.14 4.65
N PRO A 254 -8.51 0.25 4.42
CA PRO A 254 -7.95 0.24 3.07
C PRO A 254 -8.15 -1.13 2.39
N CYS A 255 -8.28 -1.12 1.06
CA CYS A 255 -8.16 -2.31 0.25
C CYS A 255 -6.68 -2.67 0.10
N LEU A 256 -6.29 -3.79 0.72
CA LEU A 256 -4.91 -4.26 0.77
C LEU A 256 -4.76 -5.49 -0.11
N PHE A 257 -3.97 -5.38 -1.17
CA PHE A 257 -3.76 -6.43 -2.16
C PHE A 257 -2.36 -7.03 -1.97
N VAL A 258 -2.29 -8.33 -1.72
CA VAL A 258 -1.02 -9.04 -1.47
C VAL A 258 -0.97 -10.36 -2.23
N ASN A 259 0.20 -10.76 -2.71
CA ASN A 259 0.41 -12.08 -3.28
C ASN A 259 1.03 -13.02 -2.24
N HIS A 260 0.51 -14.25 -2.14
CA HIS A 260 1.02 -15.25 -1.19
C HIS A 260 2.46 -15.74 -1.47
N LEU A 261 2.95 -15.57 -2.70
CA LEU A 261 4.33 -15.93 -3.11
C LEU A 261 5.27 -14.72 -3.09
N ASP A 262 4.75 -13.52 -2.85
CA ASP A 262 5.55 -12.31 -2.77
C ASP A 262 6.19 -12.18 -1.38
N PRO A 263 7.52 -12.31 -1.25
CA PRO A 263 8.21 -12.22 0.04
C PRO A 263 8.12 -10.82 0.69
N ILE A 264 7.76 -9.79 -0.08
CA ILE A 264 7.77 -8.39 0.35
C ILE A 264 6.48 -8.08 1.11
N CYS A 265 5.35 -8.64 0.69
CA CYS A 265 4.04 -8.35 1.26
C CYS A 265 3.32 -9.55 1.90
N SER A 266 3.74 -10.79 1.66
CA SER A 266 3.01 -11.98 2.17
C SER A 266 2.85 -12.02 3.69
N GLU A 267 3.71 -11.35 4.46
CA GLU A 267 3.57 -11.27 5.93
C GLU A 267 2.27 -10.62 6.40
N TYR A 268 1.64 -9.75 5.60
CA TYR A 268 0.31 -9.20 5.93
C TYR A 268 -0.72 -10.33 6.12
N ILE A 269 -0.62 -11.42 5.35
CA ILE A 269 -1.54 -12.57 5.44
C ILE A 269 -1.49 -13.17 6.83
N GLY A 270 -0.29 -13.47 7.31
CA GLY A 270 -0.14 -14.08 8.61
C GLY A 270 -0.31 -13.08 9.76
N TYR A 271 -0.01 -11.80 9.57
CA TYR A 271 -0.32 -10.72 10.52
C TYR A 271 -1.82 -10.71 10.85
N PHE A 272 -2.67 -10.60 9.83
CA PHE A 272 -4.12 -10.54 10.01
C PHE A 272 -4.71 -11.87 10.51
N LYS A 273 -4.27 -13.01 9.97
CA LYS A 273 -4.73 -14.34 10.42
C LYS A 273 -4.39 -14.60 11.89
N HIS A 274 -3.18 -14.26 12.30
CA HIS A 274 -2.73 -14.45 13.68
C HIS A 274 -3.53 -13.59 14.64
N ARG A 275 -3.77 -12.34 14.27
CA ARG A 275 -4.58 -11.43 15.07
C ARG A 275 -6.02 -11.93 15.22
N LYS A 276 -6.67 -12.33 14.13
CA LYS A 276 -8.02 -12.91 14.17
C LYS A 276 -8.07 -14.16 15.07
N LYS A 277 -7.05 -15.02 14.97
CA LYS A 277 -6.95 -16.21 15.83
C LYS A 277 -6.85 -15.85 17.32
N LEU A 278 -6.08 -14.82 17.68
CA LEU A 278 -6.00 -14.34 19.07
C LEU A 278 -7.35 -13.79 19.56
N GLU A 279 -8.08 -13.08 18.71
CA GLU A 279 -9.44 -12.61 19.00
C GLU A 279 -10.41 -13.80 19.20
N ASP A 280 -10.36 -14.82 18.33
CA ASP A 280 -11.24 -15.99 18.37
C ASP A 280 -11.03 -16.86 19.63
N ILE A 281 -9.83 -16.86 20.23
CA ILE A 281 -9.52 -17.61 21.47
C ILE A 281 -9.73 -16.78 22.75
N GLY A 282 -10.37 -15.62 22.67
CA GLY A 282 -10.61 -14.73 23.81
C GLY A 282 -9.39 -13.93 24.26
N ALA A 283 -8.27 -14.00 23.53
CA ALA A 283 -7.06 -13.22 23.79
C ALA A 283 -7.06 -11.88 23.02
N GLY A 284 -8.23 -11.26 22.83
CA GLY A 284 -8.39 -10.01 22.07
C GLY A 284 -7.57 -8.84 22.64
N GLY A 285 -7.45 -8.74 23.97
CA GLY A 285 -6.58 -7.74 24.61
C GLY A 285 -5.10 -7.92 24.26
N LEU A 286 -4.63 -9.16 24.18
CA LEU A 286 -3.27 -9.50 23.75
C LEU A 286 -3.07 -9.22 22.25
N ALA A 287 -4.09 -9.49 21.43
CA ALA A 287 -4.10 -9.16 20.02
C ALA A 287 -3.89 -7.64 19.82
N ARG A 288 -4.61 -6.80 20.57
CA ARG A 288 -4.48 -5.34 20.53
C ARG A 288 -3.07 -4.90 20.93
N LEU A 289 -2.62 -5.28 22.12
CA LEU A 289 -1.30 -4.92 22.68
C LEU A 289 -0.14 -5.29 21.72
N THR A 290 -0.17 -6.47 21.12
CA THR A 290 0.95 -6.96 20.30
C THR A 290 0.91 -6.53 18.82
N SER A 291 -0.27 -6.12 18.34
CA SER A 291 -0.48 -5.64 16.96
C SER A 291 -0.01 -4.21 16.71
N GLN A 292 0.21 -3.45 17.79
CA GLN A 292 0.66 -2.06 17.77
C GLN A 292 2.18 -1.92 17.68
N HIS A 293 2.92 -2.97 18.04
CA HIS A 293 4.38 -2.92 18.15
C HIS A 293 5.06 -3.87 17.15
N SER A 294 6.09 -3.38 16.45
CA SER A 294 7.01 -4.22 15.69
C SER A 294 8.04 -4.88 16.62
N LEU A 295 8.39 -6.15 16.38
CA LEU A 295 9.44 -6.86 17.13
C LEU A 295 10.78 -6.11 17.07
N GLY A 296 11.08 -5.49 15.92
CA GLY A 296 12.31 -4.73 15.73
C GLY A 296 12.38 -3.47 16.59
N ASN A 297 11.26 -2.75 16.73
CA ASN A 297 11.21 -1.52 17.53
C ASN A 297 11.32 -1.85 19.03
N MET A 298 10.63 -2.89 19.51
CA MET A 298 10.71 -3.29 20.92
C MET A 298 12.08 -3.86 21.30
N ALA A 299 12.75 -4.60 20.43
CA ALA A 299 14.09 -5.10 20.69
C ALA A 299 15.11 -3.97 20.84
N MET A 300 14.99 -2.88 20.07
CA MET A 300 15.86 -1.71 20.22
C MET A 300 15.57 -0.92 21.50
N SER A 301 14.30 -0.75 21.88
CA SER A 301 13.91 -0.09 23.12
C SER A 301 14.39 -0.85 24.37
N ALA A 302 14.37 -2.19 24.34
CA ALA A 302 14.81 -3.03 25.45
C ALA A 302 16.32 -2.98 25.72
N VAL A 303 17.13 -2.62 24.72
CA VAL A 303 18.60 -2.51 24.83
C VAL A 303 19.04 -1.08 25.24
N GLY A 304 18.10 -0.20 25.62
CA GLY A 304 18.42 1.11 26.19
C GLY A 304 18.86 2.16 25.17
N ILE A 305 18.72 1.91 23.86
CA ILE A 305 18.93 2.91 22.81
C ILE A 305 17.71 3.85 22.80
N LYS A 306 17.66 4.77 23.76
CA LYS A 306 16.67 5.86 23.84
C LYS A 306 17.18 7.04 23.02
N GLY A 307 16.37 7.54 22.08
CA GLY A 307 16.68 8.79 21.36
C GLY A 307 16.49 8.79 19.84
N ILE A 308 16.12 7.66 19.22
CA ILE A 308 15.57 7.68 17.86
C ILE A 308 14.05 7.74 18.03
N ASP A 309 13.41 8.82 17.60
CA ASP A 309 11.94 8.89 17.45
C ASP A 309 11.52 7.79 16.47
N THR A 310 11.30 6.58 16.97
CA THR A 310 10.92 5.44 16.14
C THR A 310 9.48 5.63 15.71
N SER A 311 9.33 6.21 14.53
CA SER A 311 8.04 6.48 13.88
C SER A 311 7.14 5.24 13.91
N GLU A 312 5.85 5.45 14.15
CA GLU A 312 4.82 4.40 14.11
C GLU A 312 5.03 3.44 12.92
N PRO A 313 5.03 2.11 13.16
CA PRO A 313 5.35 1.15 12.11
C PRO A 313 4.36 1.25 10.95
N LEU A 314 4.87 1.62 9.76
CA LEU A 314 4.06 1.85 8.58
C LEU A 314 3.15 0.66 8.25
N HIS A 315 3.70 -0.55 8.30
CA HIS A 315 3.06 -1.78 7.86
C HIS A 315 1.98 -2.33 8.82
N LEU A 316 1.80 -1.76 10.02
CA LEU A 316 0.77 -2.24 10.95
C LEU A 316 -0.55 -1.50 10.69
N LEU A 317 -1.59 -2.24 10.33
CA LEU A 317 -2.92 -1.71 10.06
C LEU A 317 -3.95 -2.34 11.01
N PRO A 318 -4.78 -1.55 11.70
CA PRO A 318 -5.81 -2.10 12.59
C PRO A 318 -6.91 -2.83 11.82
N SER A 319 -7.26 -2.34 10.64
CA SER A 319 -8.34 -2.84 9.81
C SER A 319 -7.89 -2.86 8.35
N ALA A 320 -8.39 -3.80 7.56
CA ALA A 320 -8.16 -3.85 6.13
C ALA A 320 -9.17 -4.76 5.43
N ASN A 321 -9.49 -4.46 4.18
CA ASN A 321 -10.07 -5.42 3.25
C ASN A 321 -8.90 -6.13 2.53
N LEU A 322 -8.49 -7.28 3.05
CA LEU A 322 -7.34 -8.04 2.55
C LEU A 322 -7.77 -8.91 1.38
N THR A 323 -7.18 -8.69 0.21
CA THR A 323 -7.31 -9.53 -0.98
C THR A 323 -5.98 -10.24 -1.23
N VAL A 324 -6.00 -11.57 -1.15
CA VAL A 324 -4.82 -12.41 -1.39
C VAL A 324 -4.90 -13.02 -2.78
N ASN A 325 -3.90 -12.76 -3.62
CA ASN A 325 -3.74 -13.47 -4.89
C ASN A 325 -3.12 -14.85 -4.65
N LEU A 326 -3.86 -15.89 -5.04
CA LEU A 326 -3.48 -17.30 -4.94
C LEU A 326 -3.06 -17.89 -6.28
N TYR A 327 -3.02 -17.08 -7.34
CA TYR A 327 -2.61 -17.52 -8.66
C TYR A 327 -1.13 -17.97 -8.64
N PRO A 328 -0.78 -19.12 -9.27
CA PRO A 328 0.61 -19.58 -9.35
C PRO A 328 1.50 -18.60 -10.12
N CYS A 329 2.66 -18.24 -9.57
CA CYS A 329 3.65 -17.40 -10.24
C CYS A 329 4.94 -18.19 -10.48
N GLN A 330 5.66 -17.90 -11.57
CA GLN A 330 6.92 -18.56 -11.90
C GLN A 330 8.06 -18.17 -10.93
N ASP A 331 8.03 -16.94 -10.44
CA ASP A 331 9.07 -16.38 -9.58
C ASP A 331 8.54 -15.27 -8.65
N MET A 332 9.40 -14.82 -7.73
CA MET A 332 9.07 -13.82 -6.70
C MET A 332 8.86 -12.41 -7.28
N ILE A 333 9.51 -12.06 -8.40
CA ILE A 333 9.34 -10.77 -9.09
C ILE A 333 7.96 -10.75 -9.73
N SER A 334 7.60 -11.80 -10.48
CA SER A 334 6.27 -12.00 -11.06
C SER A 334 5.16 -11.92 -10.00
N ALA A 335 5.40 -12.46 -8.80
CA ALA A 335 4.46 -12.37 -7.68
C ALA A 335 4.36 -10.95 -7.08
N HIS A 336 5.35 -10.09 -7.27
CA HIS A 336 5.33 -8.70 -6.81
C HIS A 336 4.79 -7.73 -7.87
N GLU A 337 4.90 -8.04 -9.17
CA GLU A 337 4.54 -7.10 -10.24
C GLU A 337 3.07 -6.66 -10.19
N LEU A 338 2.82 -5.40 -10.55
CA LEU A 338 1.49 -4.79 -10.49
C LEU A 338 0.49 -5.41 -11.48
N HIS A 339 0.97 -5.90 -12.63
CA HIS A 339 0.12 -6.38 -13.73
C HIS A 339 -0.82 -7.52 -13.35
N GLN A 340 -0.47 -8.29 -12.32
CA GLN A 340 -1.33 -9.36 -11.82
C GLN A 340 -2.69 -8.85 -11.33
N TRP A 341 -2.82 -7.59 -10.93
CA TRP A 341 -4.00 -7.09 -10.22
C TRP A 341 -5.18 -6.73 -11.11
N TRP A 342 -4.97 -6.72 -12.43
CA TRP A 342 -5.99 -6.44 -13.43
C TRP A 342 -6.14 -7.57 -14.46
N ARG A 343 -5.72 -8.79 -14.14
CA ARG A 343 -5.98 -9.95 -15.00
C ARG A 343 -7.44 -10.42 -14.87
N PRO A 344 -8.04 -10.95 -15.95
CA PRO A 344 -9.42 -11.46 -15.91
C PRO A 344 -9.53 -12.81 -15.19
N ASP A 345 -8.45 -13.58 -15.09
CA ASP A 345 -8.40 -14.97 -14.60
C ASP A 345 -7.82 -15.10 -13.18
N LEU A 346 -8.15 -14.16 -12.29
CA LEU A 346 -7.58 -14.11 -10.96
C LEU A 346 -8.24 -15.08 -9.97
N ASN A 347 -7.42 -15.83 -9.24
CA ASN A 347 -7.85 -16.58 -8.06
C ASN A 347 -7.58 -15.75 -6.80
N LEU A 348 -8.60 -15.03 -6.33
CA LEU A 348 -8.50 -14.10 -5.21
C LEU A 348 -9.27 -14.60 -3.99
N ASN A 349 -8.65 -14.51 -2.81
CA ASN A 349 -9.33 -14.70 -1.53
C ASN A 349 -9.45 -13.36 -0.82
N CYS A 350 -10.70 -12.91 -0.62
CA CYS A 350 -11.01 -11.64 0.04
C CYS A 350 -11.48 -11.87 1.48
N SER A 351 -10.93 -11.12 2.43
CA SER A 351 -11.29 -11.19 3.85
C SER A 351 -11.24 -9.80 4.46
N VAL A 352 -12.29 -9.43 5.20
CA VAL A 352 -12.33 -8.15 5.92
C VAL A 352 -11.89 -8.37 7.37
N TYR A 353 -10.87 -7.65 7.79
CA TYR A 353 -10.40 -7.59 9.17
C TYR A 353 -10.75 -6.22 9.73
N LYS A 354 -11.43 -6.19 10.87
CA LYS A 354 -11.81 -4.96 11.57
C LYS A 354 -11.24 -5.00 12.97
N TYR A 355 -10.71 -3.87 13.41
CA TYR A 355 -10.40 -3.65 14.82
C TYR A 355 -11.69 -3.59 15.63
N LYS A 356 -11.76 -4.37 16.70
CA LYS A 356 -12.89 -4.46 17.63
C LYS A 356 -12.52 -3.86 18.98
#